data_AF-A0A7X8YZU0-F1
#
_entry.id   AF-A0A7X8YZU0-F1
#
_cell.length_a   1.000
_cell.length_b   1.000
_cell.length_c   1.000
_cell.angle_alpha   90.00
_cell.angle_beta   90.00
_cell.angle_gamma   90.00
#
_symmetry.space_group_name_H-M   'P 1'
#
loop_
_entity.id
_entity.type
_entity.pdbx_description
1 polymer ?
#
loop_
_entity_poly.entity_id
_entity_poly.type
_entity_poly.pdbx_seq_one_letter_code
_entity_poly.pdbx_strand_id
1 'polypeptide(L)'
;MKKGFCFISIVLSLLAATSGAWAEAASREASPKPKKQGLAGEYALIAKEAGLSDEQIAKLTELVQANKEQLIAAEKRHKEAKAALDAAKAKKDEQAIAAAKAEVQASAKDKNQLHEKLQKEIQDLLTPQQKAKWEAFMLYRNLAKKLAKANLSEAQKEQLRKLAASAGEELAKAKDAKARQEIMARMEKAAKALLTK
;
A
#
# COMPACT_ATOMS: atom_id res chain seq x y z
N MET A 1 -62.55 -42.81 48.91
CA MET A 1 -62.61 -44.29 48.81
C MET A 1 -62.52 -44.70 47.34
N LYS A 2 -61.83 -45.83 47.08
CA LYS A 2 -61.48 -46.46 45.78
C LYS A 2 -60.12 -45.98 45.22
N LYS A 3 -59.02 -46.66 45.58
CA LYS A 3 -58.39 -47.83 44.89
C LYS A 3 -57.81 -47.34 43.55
N GLY A 4 -56.50 -47.20 43.34
CA GLY A 4 -55.44 -48.18 43.53
C GLY A 4 -55.39 -49.11 42.32
N PHE A 5 -54.29 -49.12 41.56
CA PHE A 5 -53.61 -50.32 41.02
C PHE A 5 -52.46 -49.95 40.06
N CYS A 6 -51.28 -50.53 40.34
CA CYS A 6 -50.14 -50.68 39.44
C CYS A 6 -50.47 -51.59 38.25
N PHE A 7 -49.72 -51.50 37.13
CA PHE A 7 -48.73 -52.53 36.72
C PHE A 7 -48.33 -52.48 35.22
N ILE A 8 -47.03 -52.76 35.01
CA ILE A 8 -46.37 -53.60 33.97
C ILE A 8 -46.16 -53.04 32.55
N SER A 9 -44.89 -52.66 32.32
CA SER A 9 -43.91 -53.11 31.32
C SER A 9 -44.28 -53.47 29.87
N ILE A 10 -43.30 -53.13 28.99
CA ILE A 10 -42.75 -53.80 27.79
C ILE A 10 -42.59 -52.71 26.69
N VAL A 11 -41.42 -52.07 26.50
CA VAL A 11 -40.16 -52.51 25.84
C VAL A 11 -40.32 -52.86 24.35
N LEU A 12 -39.36 -52.33 23.55
CA LEU A 12 -39.08 -52.56 22.11
C LEU A 12 -40.01 -51.79 21.14
N SER A 13 -39.58 -51.04 20.12
CA SER A 13 -38.31 -50.93 19.40
C SER A 13 -38.26 -49.63 18.58
N LEU A 14 -37.03 -49.13 18.35
CA LEU A 14 -36.55 -48.44 17.14
C LEU A 14 -37.54 -47.58 16.33
N LEU A 15 -37.28 -46.27 16.23
CA LEU A 15 -36.64 -45.69 15.04
C LEU A 15 -36.22 -44.24 15.27
N ALA A 16 -35.09 -43.88 14.69
CA ALA A 16 -34.38 -42.64 14.84
C ALA A 16 -35.15 -41.40 14.32
N ALA A 17 -35.05 -40.31 15.07
CA ALA A 17 -35.04 -38.96 14.53
C ALA A 17 -34.28 -38.04 15.50
N THR A 18 -32.98 -37.96 15.31
CA THR A 18 -32.08 -37.02 15.98
C THR A 18 -32.52 -35.59 15.69
N SER A 19 -33.02 -34.89 16.71
CA SER A 19 -33.12 -33.44 16.72
C SER A 19 -32.48 -32.94 18.01
N GLY A 20 -31.49 -32.05 17.87
CA GLY A 20 -30.99 -31.26 19.00
C GLY A 20 -29.52 -31.37 19.38
N ALA A 21 -28.65 -32.02 18.58
CA ALA A 21 -27.20 -31.86 18.71
C ALA A 21 -26.70 -30.70 17.82
N TRP A 22 -27.27 -29.50 17.98
CA TRP A 22 -26.83 -28.27 17.29
C TRP A 22 -27.00 -27.03 18.19
N ALA A 23 -26.80 -27.19 19.50
CA ALA A 23 -26.86 -26.08 20.47
C ALA A 23 -25.49 -25.66 21.01
N GLU A 24 -24.38 -26.10 20.39
CA GLU A 24 -23.03 -25.77 20.86
C GLU A 24 -22.09 -25.34 19.73
N ALA A 25 -22.50 -24.31 18.97
CA ALA A 25 -21.64 -23.70 17.95
C ALA A 25 -21.86 -22.20 17.77
N ALA A 26 -22.42 -21.50 18.77
CA ALA A 26 -22.75 -20.07 18.66
C ALA A 26 -22.29 -19.25 19.86
N SER A 27 -21.02 -19.39 20.23
CA SER A 27 -20.31 -18.41 21.07
C SER A 27 -18.80 -18.55 20.91
N ARG A 28 -18.33 -18.59 19.66
CA ARG A 28 -16.95 -18.13 19.40
C ARG A 28 -17.01 -16.61 19.40
N GLU A 29 -16.77 -16.01 20.56
CA GLU A 29 -16.27 -14.64 20.61
C GLU A 29 -15.17 -14.52 19.56
N ALA A 30 -15.35 -13.59 18.62
CA ALA A 30 -14.34 -13.29 17.64
C ALA A 30 -13.10 -12.82 18.40
N SER A 31 -12.14 -13.73 18.60
CA SER A 31 -10.86 -13.40 19.20
C SER A 31 -10.34 -12.17 18.45
N PRO A 32 -9.92 -11.09 19.16
CA PRO A 32 -9.46 -9.89 18.50
C PRO A 32 -8.35 -10.31 17.55
N LYS A 33 -8.56 -10.13 16.24
CA LYS A 33 -7.52 -10.38 15.25
C LYS A 33 -6.30 -9.60 15.74
N PRO A 34 -5.15 -10.25 15.96
CA PRO A 34 -3.96 -9.52 16.38
C PRO A 34 -3.79 -8.39 15.37
N LYS A 35 -3.75 -7.13 15.86
CA LYS A 35 -3.31 -6.02 15.01
C LYS A 35 -2.00 -6.52 14.40
N LYS A 36 -1.91 -6.58 13.07
CA LYS A 36 -0.65 -6.88 12.39
C LYS A 36 0.32 -5.77 12.79
N GLN A 37 1.00 -5.93 13.92
CA GLN A 37 2.08 -5.08 14.39
C GLN A 37 3.24 -5.41 13.48
N GLY A 38 3.34 -4.66 12.38
CA GLY A 38 4.35 -4.92 11.38
C GLY A 38 4.15 -4.04 10.15
N LEU A 39 5.24 -3.88 9.43
CA LEU A 39 5.24 -3.19 8.16
C LEU A 39 4.27 -3.88 7.19
N ALA A 40 3.47 -3.09 6.48
CA ALA A 40 2.46 -3.59 5.55
C ALA A 40 2.52 -2.86 4.22
N GLY A 41 1.87 -3.43 3.20
CA GLY A 41 1.76 -2.83 1.87
C GLY A 41 3.11 -2.64 1.19
N GLU A 42 3.30 -1.49 0.56
CA GLU A 42 4.50 -1.19 -0.23
C GLU A 42 5.78 -1.19 0.60
N TYR A 43 5.73 -0.68 1.83
CA TYR A 43 6.90 -0.67 2.72
C TYR A 43 7.35 -2.09 3.10
N ALA A 44 6.43 -3.04 3.28
CA ALA A 44 6.79 -4.43 3.58
C ALA A 44 7.51 -5.10 2.40
N LEU A 45 7.03 -4.82 1.18
CA LEU A 45 7.60 -5.38 -0.04
C LEU A 45 9.02 -4.84 -0.28
N ILE A 46 9.20 -3.52 -0.17
CA ILE A 46 10.51 -2.91 -0.39
C ILE A 46 11.50 -3.25 0.73
N ALA A 47 11.04 -3.40 1.98
CA ALA A 47 11.90 -3.84 3.07
C ALA A 47 12.45 -5.25 2.84
N LYS A 48 11.60 -6.16 2.35
CA LYS A 48 12.02 -7.51 1.95
C LYS A 48 13.00 -7.47 0.77
N GLU A 49 12.68 -6.69 -0.27
CA GLU A 49 13.51 -6.59 -1.48
C GLU A 49 14.90 -6.01 -1.18
N ALA A 50 14.95 -4.94 -0.38
CA ALA A 50 16.19 -4.31 0.01
C ALA A 50 16.98 -5.13 1.03
N GLY A 51 16.37 -6.13 1.68
CA GLY A 51 17.01 -6.97 2.69
C GLY A 51 17.30 -6.17 3.96
N LEU A 52 16.29 -5.48 4.47
CA LEU A 52 16.38 -4.76 5.75
C LEU A 52 16.46 -5.78 6.90
N SER A 53 17.27 -5.47 7.92
CA SER A 53 17.28 -6.23 9.16
C SER A 53 16.00 -6.03 9.97
N ASP A 54 15.72 -6.92 10.92
CA ASP A 54 14.55 -6.80 11.81
C ASP A 54 14.55 -5.46 12.57
N GLU A 55 15.72 -4.99 13.00
CA GLU A 55 15.90 -3.68 13.63
C GLU A 55 15.55 -2.52 12.69
N GLN A 56 15.98 -2.59 11.42
CA GLN A 56 15.64 -1.59 10.41
C GLN A 56 14.13 -1.61 10.09
N ILE A 57 13.52 -2.79 10.05
CA ILE A 57 12.08 -2.96 9.83
C ILE A 57 11.28 -2.37 11.00
N ALA A 58 11.72 -2.58 12.24
CA ALA A 58 11.08 -1.99 13.42
C ALA A 58 11.11 -0.46 13.36
N LYS A 59 12.30 0.13 13.11
CA LYS A 59 12.46 1.60 12.97
C LYS A 59 11.63 2.16 11.81
N LEU A 60 11.63 1.49 10.66
CA LEU A 60 10.82 1.88 9.51
C LEU A 60 9.32 1.82 9.83
N THR A 61 8.88 0.82 10.60
CA THR A 61 7.48 0.69 11.02
C THR A 61 7.07 1.86 11.91
N GLU A 62 7.87 2.19 12.92
CA GLU A 62 7.63 3.35 13.80
C GLU A 62 7.55 4.65 13.02
N LEU A 63 8.52 4.86 12.12
CA LEU A 63 8.60 6.05 11.27
C LEU A 63 7.37 6.23 10.38
N VAL A 64 6.92 5.14 9.74
CA VAL A 64 5.72 5.15 8.88
C VAL A 64 4.46 5.39 9.70
N GLN A 65 4.34 4.79 10.89
CA GLN A 65 3.16 5.02 11.75
C GLN A 65 3.12 6.46 12.28
N ALA A 66 4.25 7.03 12.70
CA ALA A 66 4.34 8.38 13.22
C ALA A 66 3.92 9.45 12.18
N ASN A 67 4.15 9.18 10.89
CA ASN A 67 3.81 10.11 9.80
C ASN A 67 2.46 9.82 9.13
N LYS A 68 1.82 8.69 9.45
CA LYS A 68 0.66 8.16 8.71
C LYS A 68 -0.51 9.13 8.65
N GLU A 69 -0.92 9.66 9.79
CA GLU A 69 -2.12 10.51 9.86
C GLU A 69 -1.92 11.85 9.15
N GLN A 70 -0.73 12.44 9.29
CA GLN A 70 -0.37 13.69 8.63
C GLN A 70 -0.33 13.52 7.11
N LEU A 71 0.25 12.43 6.61
CA LEU A 71 0.28 12.13 5.18
C LEU A 71 -1.11 11.84 4.61
N ILE A 72 -1.97 11.12 5.34
CA ILE A 72 -3.36 10.88 4.93
C ILE A 72 -4.13 12.20 4.85
N ALA A 73 -3.98 13.08 5.84
CA ALA A 73 -4.62 14.38 5.86
C ALA A 73 -4.14 15.28 4.71
N ALA A 74 -2.83 15.31 4.45
CA ALA A 74 -2.26 16.10 3.35
C ALA A 74 -2.70 15.59 1.97
N GLU A 75 -2.74 14.28 1.75
CA GLU A 75 -3.22 13.69 0.49
C GLU A 75 -4.72 13.97 0.30
N LYS A 76 -5.52 13.86 1.37
CA LYS A 76 -6.96 14.20 1.33
C LYS A 76 -7.17 15.66 0.95
N ARG A 77 -6.50 16.60 1.64
CA ARG A 77 -6.58 18.03 1.36
C ARG A 77 -6.19 18.35 -0.09
N HIS A 78 -5.10 17.74 -0.57
CA HIS A 78 -4.67 17.95 -1.95
C HIS A 78 -5.66 17.42 -2.99
N LYS A 79 -6.29 16.27 -2.72
CA LYS A 79 -7.34 15.69 -3.58
C LYS A 79 -8.59 16.58 -3.61
N GLU A 80 -9.01 17.09 -2.45
CA GLU A 80 -10.15 18.01 -2.33
C GLU A 80 -9.88 19.33 -3.07
N ALA A 81 -8.67 19.89 -2.95
CA ALA A 81 -8.26 21.08 -3.69
C ALA A 81 -8.33 20.88 -5.22
N LYS A 82 -7.88 19.72 -5.72
CA LYS A 82 -7.99 19.38 -7.15
C LYS A 82 -9.45 19.25 -7.60
N ALA A 83 -10.28 18.59 -6.81
CA ALA A 83 -11.71 18.47 -7.10
C ALA A 83 -12.40 19.85 -7.13
N ALA A 84 -12.05 20.75 -6.20
CA ALA A 84 -12.55 22.11 -6.17
C ALA A 84 -12.11 22.91 -7.41
N LEU A 85 -10.87 22.76 -7.84
CA LEU A 85 -10.37 23.38 -9.07
C LEU A 85 -11.11 22.88 -10.31
N ASP A 86 -11.36 21.58 -10.41
CA ASP A 86 -12.09 21.00 -11.54
C ASP A 86 -13.55 21.45 -11.56
N ALA A 87 -14.19 21.56 -10.39
CA ALA A 87 -15.54 22.12 -10.25
C ALA A 87 -15.60 23.60 -10.63
N ALA A 88 -14.62 24.42 -10.21
CA ALA A 88 -14.54 25.83 -10.57
C ALA A 88 -14.35 26.04 -12.07
N LYS A 89 -13.48 25.22 -12.71
CA LYS A 89 -13.29 25.21 -14.17
C LYS A 89 -14.57 24.84 -14.91
N ALA A 90 -15.30 23.82 -14.44
CA ALA A 90 -16.56 23.42 -15.06
C ALA A 90 -17.61 24.54 -15.02
N LYS A 91 -17.59 25.36 -13.96
CA LYS A 91 -18.48 26.54 -13.80
C LYS A 91 -17.95 27.81 -14.47
N LYS A 92 -16.71 27.80 -14.98
CA LYS A 92 -16.01 28.99 -15.51
C LYS A 92 -15.98 30.17 -14.51
N ASP A 93 -15.89 29.85 -13.22
CA ASP A 93 -15.83 30.84 -12.15
C ASP A 93 -14.37 31.25 -11.93
N GLU A 94 -13.94 32.36 -12.55
CA GLU A 94 -12.55 32.80 -12.54
C GLU A 94 -12.02 33.09 -11.12
N GLN A 95 -12.87 33.60 -10.23
CA GLN A 95 -12.48 33.85 -8.85
C GLN A 95 -12.27 32.54 -8.08
N ALA A 96 -13.20 31.58 -8.23
CA ALA A 96 -13.05 30.25 -7.65
C ALA A 96 -11.88 29.47 -8.27
N ILE A 97 -11.59 29.64 -9.55
CA ILE A 97 -10.44 29.05 -10.23
C ILE A 97 -9.15 29.58 -9.61
N ALA A 98 -9.02 30.90 -9.41
CA ALA A 98 -7.83 31.50 -8.81
C ALA A 98 -7.61 30.99 -7.37
N ALA A 99 -8.67 30.98 -6.55
CA ALA A 99 -8.60 30.47 -5.18
C ALA A 99 -8.23 28.98 -5.13
N ALA A 100 -8.88 28.15 -5.94
CA ALA A 100 -8.61 26.71 -5.98
C ALA A 100 -7.21 26.39 -6.53
N LYS A 101 -6.68 27.18 -7.49
CA LYS A 101 -5.28 27.05 -7.93
C LYS A 101 -4.29 27.30 -6.80
N ALA A 102 -4.50 28.36 -6.01
CA ALA A 102 -3.65 28.66 -4.86
C ALA A 102 -3.68 27.53 -3.82
N GLU A 103 -4.87 26.97 -3.53
CA GLU A 103 -5.02 25.87 -2.59
C GLU A 103 -4.39 24.56 -3.11
N VAL A 104 -4.49 24.28 -4.42
CA VAL A 104 -3.77 23.14 -5.04
C VAL A 104 -2.26 23.29 -4.87
N GLN A 105 -1.71 24.50 -5.06
CA GLN A 105 -0.28 24.76 -4.89
C GLN A 105 0.16 24.61 -3.42
N ALA A 106 -0.58 25.22 -2.50
CA ALA A 106 -0.29 25.14 -1.07
C ALA A 106 -0.34 23.70 -0.55
N SER A 107 -1.45 23.00 -0.82
CA SER A 107 -1.61 21.59 -0.43
C SER A 107 -0.57 20.67 -1.08
N ALA A 108 -0.17 20.92 -2.33
CA ALA A 108 0.91 20.18 -2.98
C ALA A 108 2.26 20.39 -2.28
N LYS A 109 2.58 21.64 -1.91
CA LYS A 109 3.82 21.97 -1.21
C LYS A 109 3.90 21.28 0.15
N ASP A 110 2.85 21.40 0.97
CA ASP A 110 2.80 20.80 2.30
C ASP A 110 2.95 19.27 2.20
N LYS A 111 2.21 18.65 1.26
CA LYS A 111 2.30 17.22 1.01
C LYS A 111 3.70 16.80 0.58
N ASN A 112 4.32 17.52 -0.35
CA ASN A 112 5.66 17.21 -0.84
C ASN A 112 6.70 17.33 0.28
N GLN A 113 6.61 18.36 1.12
CA GLN A 113 7.51 18.52 2.27
C GLN A 113 7.41 17.36 3.25
N LEU A 114 6.21 16.87 3.55
CA LEU A 114 6.02 15.69 4.40
C LEU A 114 6.63 14.43 3.77
N HIS A 115 6.43 14.23 2.47
CA HIS A 115 7.03 13.10 1.76
C HIS A 115 8.55 13.19 1.70
N GLU A 116 9.11 14.36 1.41
CA GLU A 116 10.56 14.60 1.36
C GLU A 116 11.21 14.35 2.73
N LYS A 117 10.57 14.83 3.81
CA LYS A 117 11.03 14.58 5.17
C LYS A 117 11.04 13.09 5.49
N LEU A 118 9.90 12.41 5.29
CA LEU A 118 9.81 10.97 5.54
C LEU A 118 10.81 10.19 4.66
N GLN A 119 10.96 10.55 3.39
CA GLN A 119 11.89 9.89 2.49
C GLN A 119 13.34 10.07 2.97
N LYS A 120 13.72 11.28 3.41
CA LYS A 120 15.05 11.52 3.98
C LYS A 120 15.28 10.63 5.22
N GLU A 121 14.35 10.62 6.16
CA GLU A 121 14.45 9.80 7.38
C GLU A 121 14.56 8.30 7.05
N ILE A 122 13.83 7.81 6.04
CA ILE A 122 13.95 6.43 5.57
C ILE A 122 15.35 6.20 4.96
N GLN A 123 15.84 7.09 4.10
CA GLN A 123 17.14 6.94 3.47
C GLN A 123 18.27 6.90 4.51
N ASP A 124 18.15 7.64 5.62
CA ASP A 124 19.14 7.64 6.69
C ASP A 124 19.21 6.29 7.45
N LEU A 125 18.17 5.45 7.36
CA LEU A 125 18.17 4.09 7.92
C LEU A 125 18.90 3.05 7.05
N LEU A 126 19.17 3.35 5.77
CA LEU A 126 19.61 2.37 4.78
C LEU A 126 21.11 2.43 4.51
N THR A 127 21.73 1.26 4.32
CA THR A 127 23.09 1.18 3.75
C THR A 127 23.09 1.62 2.28
N PRO A 128 24.23 2.02 1.69
CA PRO A 128 24.29 2.39 0.28
C PRO A 128 23.74 1.31 -0.67
N GLN A 129 23.98 0.03 -0.37
CA GLN A 129 23.46 -1.09 -1.16
C GLN A 129 21.94 -1.23 -1.02
N GLN A 130 21.40 -1.03 0.19
CA GLN A 130 19.95 -1.04 0.43
C GLN A 130 19.28 0.16 -0.25
N LYS A 131 19.92 1.34 -0.28
CA LYS A 131 19.43 2.51 -1.04
C LYS A 131 19.28 2.20 -2.53
N ALA A 132 20.27 1.56 -3.15
CA ALA A 132 20.19 1.18 -4.55
C ALA A 132 19.01 0.23 -4.83
N LYS A 133 18.80 -0.78 -3.97
CA LYS A 133 17.66 -1.70 -4.08
C LYS A 133 16.32 -0.98 -3.85
N TRP A 134 16.28 -0.04 -2.91
CA TRP A 134 15.11 0.78 -2.64
C TRP A 134 14.72 1.60 -3.88
N GLU A 135 15.68 2.32 -4.45
CA GLU A 135 15.48 3.12 -5.67
C GLU A 135 15.07 2.25 -6.86
N ALA A 136 15.71 1.10 -7.04
CA ALA A 136 15.36 0.13 -8.08
C ALA A 136 13.90 -0.33 -7.97
N PHE A 137 13.47 -0.71 -6.76
CA PHE A 137 12.11 -1.17 -6.52
C PHE A 137 11.08 -0.07 -6.79
N MET A 138 11.33 1.14 -6.30
CA MET A 138 10.45 2.29 -6.54
C MET A 138 10.36 2.64 -8.02
N LEU A 139 11.49 2.64 -8.73
CA LEU A 139 11.54 2.89 -10.15
C LEU A 139 10.77 1.82 -10.94
N TYR A 140 11.00 0.54 -10.65
CA TYR A 140 10.28 -0.56 -11.28
C TYR A 140 8.77 -0.41 -11.12
N ARG A 141 8.29 -0.14 -9.90
CA ARG A 141 6.86 0.03 -9.63
C ARG A 141 6.27 1.21 -10.38
N ASN A 142 6.97 2.34 -10.41
CA ASN A 142 6.53 3.53 -11.15
C ASN A 142 6.44 3.25 -12.65
N LEU A 143 7.45 2.61 -13.24
CA LEU A 143 7.44 2.25 -14.66
C LEU A 143 6.37 1.19 -14.97
N ALA A 144 6.25 0.16 -14.15
CA ALA A 144 5.24 -0.89 -14.31
C ALA A 144 3.82 -0.31 -14.24
N LYS A 145 3.56 0.63 -13.32
CA LYS A 145 2.28 1.34 -13.24
C LYS A 145 2.01 2.18 -14.49
N LYS A 146 3.02 2.89 -15.00
CA LYS A 146 2.91 3.67 -16.26
C LYS A 146 2.62 2.78 -17.47
N LEU A 147 3.21 1.58 -17.51
CA LEU A 147 3.08 0.61 -18.59
C LEU A 147 1.94 -0.40 -18.35
N ALA A 148 1.15 -0.27 -17.29
CA ALA A 148 0.15 -1.26 -16.90
C ALA A 148 -0.90 -1.54 -17.99
N LYS A 149 -1.23 -0.52 -18.80
CA LYS A 149 -2.18 -0.65 -19.92
C LYS A 149 -1.60 -1.32 -21.17
N ALA A 150 -0.28 -1.52 -21.22
CA ALA A 150 0.40 -2.06 -22.38
C ALA A 150 0.56 -3.60 -22.35
N ASN A 151 0.01 -4.28 -21.34
CA ASN A 151 0.01 -5.75 -21.21
C ASN A 151 1.39 -6.39 -21.46
N LEU A 152 2.41 -5.93 -20.73
CA LEU A 152 3.78 -6.44 -20.85
C LEU A 152 3.84 -7.97 -20.68
N SER A 153 4.58 -8.65 -21.57
CA SER A 153 4.94 -10.05 -21.40
C SER A 153 5.85 -10.26 -20.18
N GLU A 154 5.96 -11.50 -19.68
CA GLU A 154 6.87 -11.81 -18.57
C GLU A 154 8.33 -11.48 -18.91
N ALA A 155 8.76 -11.69 -20.16
CA ALA A 155 10.08 -11.30 -20.63
C ALA A 155 10.30 -9.78 -20.58
N GLN A 156 9.30 -8.99 -20.99
CA GLN A 156 9.36 -7.52 -20.92
C GLN A 156 9.33 -7.02 -19.47
N LYS A 157 8.54 -7.64 -18.59
CA LYS A 157 8.54 -7.33 -17.15
C LYS A 157 9.91 -7.59 -16.53
N GLU A 158 10.57 -8.67 -16.93
CA GLU A 158 11.91 -9.00 -16.44
C GLU A 158 12.97 -8.03 -16.97
N GLN A 159 12.89 -7.64 -18.24
CA GLN A 159 13.74 -6.56 -18.78
C GLN A 159 13.51 -5.24 -18.04
N LEU A 160 12.26 -4.93 -17.69
CA LEU A 160 11.92 -3.74 -16.91
C LEU A 160 12.52 -3.79 -15.50
N ARG A 161 12.52 -4.95 -14.83
CA ARG A 161 13.21 -5.14 -13.53
C ARG A 161 14.70 -4.91 -13.66
N LYS A 162 15.35 -5.47 -14.68
CA LYS A 162 16.80 -5.28 -14.92
C LYS A 162 17.16 -3.81 -15.19
N LEU A 163 16.36 -3.11 -15.99
CA LEU A 163 16.52 -1.67 -16.20
C LEU A 163 16.41 -0.90 -14.90
N ALA A 164 15.40 -1.21 -14.08
CA ALA A 164 15.21 -0.55 -12.80
C ALA A 164 16.35 -0.85 -11.80
N ALA A 165 16.85 -2.09 -11.76
CA ALA A 165 17.99 -2.49 -10.93
C ALA A 165 19.26 -1.69 -11.28
N SER A 166 19.61 -1.62 -12.57
CA SER A 166 20.76 -0.84 -13.04
C SER A 166 20.64 0.64 -12.70
N ALA A 167 19.47 1.23 -12.91
CA ALA A 167 19.25 2.64 -12.60
C ALA A 167 19.15 2.93 -11.10
N GLY A 168 18.75 1.95 -10.27
CA GLY A 168 18.72 2.09 -8.81
C GLY A 168 20.10 2.42 -8.24
N GLU A 169 21.16 1.81 -8.77
CA GLU A 169 22.54 2.13 -8.38
C GLU A 169 22.95 3.55 -8.77
N GLU A 170 22.56 4.00 -9.95
CA GLU A 170 22.83 5.36 -10.42
C GLU A 170 22.04 6.40 -9.59
N LEU A 171 20.78 6.11 -9.29
CA LEU A 171 19.91 6.97 -8.48
C LEU A 171 20.42 7.11 -7.05
N ALA A 172 20.93 6.03 -6.45
CA ALA A 172 21.49 6.05 -5.11
C ALA A 172 22.78 6.89 -5.01
N LYS A 173 23.47 7.11 -6.14
CA LYS A 173 24.70 7.92 -6.24
C LYS A 173 24.47 9.33 -6.80
N ALA A 174 23.25 9.63 -7.22
CA ALA A 174 22.94 10.91 -7.84
C ALA A 174 23.13 12.06 -6.85
N LYS A 175 23.89 13.09 -7.27
CA LYS A 175 24.33 14.18 -6.40
C LYS A 175 23.27 15.26 -6.18
N ASP A 176 22.34 15.38 -7.13
CA ASP A 176 21.32 16.43 -7.14
C ASP A 176 20.05 15.98 -7.87
N ALA A 177 19.02 16.83 -7.80
CA ALA A 177 17.72 16.58 -8.41
C ALA A 177 17.80 16.50 -9.95
N LYS A 178 18.73 17.22 -10.59
CA LYS A 178 18.88 17.23 -12.04
C LYS A 178 19.43 15.89 -12.53
N ALA A 179 20.49 15.38 -11.90
CA ALA A 179 21.04 14.06 -12.19
C ALA A 179 19.98 12.96 -12.02
N ARG A 180 19.19 13.02 -10.94
CA ARG A 180 18.08 12.09 -10.74
C ARG A 180 17.06 12.19 -11.87
N GLN A 181 16.66 13.40 -12.26
CA GLN A 181 15.71 13.62 -13.35
C GLN A 181 16.21 13.05 -14.69
N GLU A 182 17.50 13.23 -15.02
CA GLU A 182 18.10 12.71 -16.24
C GLU A 182 18.10 11.17 -16.26
N ILE A 183 18.45 10.53 -15.15
CA ILE A 183 18.39 9.07 -15.00
C ILE A 183 16.95 8.58 -15.20
N MET A 184 15.98 9.21 -14.53
CA MET A 184 14.56 8.86 -14.65
C MET A 184 14.04 9.01 -16.08
N ALA A 185 14.37 10.11 -16.76
CA ALA A 185 13.96 10.37 -18.14
C ALA A 185 14.55 9.32 -19.11
N ARG A 186 15.82 8.96 -18.94
CA ARG A 186 16.48 7.91 -19.72
C ARG A 186 15.80 6.56 -19.51
N MET A 187 15.47 6.22 -18.26
CA MET A 187 14.78 4.97 -17.93
C MET A 187 13.36 4.90 -18.47
N GLU A 188 12.62 6.01 -18.44
CA GLU A 188 11.29 6.08 -19.05
C GLU A 188 11.35 5.88 -20.57
N LYS A 189 12.35 6.46 -21.24
CA LYS A 189 12.56 6.23 -22.67
C LYS A 189 12.90 4.75 -22.96
N ALA A 190 13.80 4.15 -22.18
CA ALA A 190 14.17 2.75 -22.33
C ALA A 190 12.99 1.80 -22.08
N ALA A 191 12.19 2.08 -21.04
CA ALA A 191 11.01 1.30 -20.70
C ALA A 191 9.93 1.35 -21.79
N LYS A 192 9.71 2.51 -22.42
CA LYS A 192 8.80 2.63 -23.58
C LYS A 192 9.29 1.85 -24.80
N ALA A 193 10.59 1.78 -25.02
CA ALA A 193 11.17 1.03 -26.14
C ALA A 193 10.97 -0.51 -26.01
N LEU A 194 10.62 -1.01 -24.81
CA LEU A 194 10.23 -2.40 -24.63
C LEU A 194 8.88 -2.74 -25.29
N LEU A 195 8.03 -1.73 -25.53
CA LEU A 195 6.72 -1.91 -26.17
C LEU A 195 6.79 -2.03 -27.69
N THR A 196 7.89 -1.59 -28.28
CA THR A 196 8.06 -1.47 -29.73
C THR A 196 8.88 -2.60 -30.33
N LYS A 197 9.18 -3.64 -29.54
CA LYS A 197 9.97 -4.82 -29.91
C LYS A 197 9.16 -6.08 -29.63
#